data_AF-A0A377Z4C0-F1
#
_entry.id   AF-A0A377Z4C0-F1
#
_cell.length_a   1.000
_cell.length_b   1.000
_cell.length_c   1.000
_cell.angle_alpha   90.00
_cell.angle_beta   90.00
_cell.angle_gamma   90.00
#
_symmetry.space_group_name_H-M   'P 1'
#
loop_
_entity.id
_entity.type
_entity.pdbx_description
1 polymer ?
#
loop_
_entity_poly.entity_id
_entity_poly.type
_entity_poly.pdbx_seq_one_letter_code
_entity_poly.pdbx_strand_id
1 'polypeptide(L)'
;MNAGPGSLGPVNMPVPVIIDRTVAVMSDFAAGANIDGKTLLRHQLDRDVATPEVADIRNVVAGDPSPDGKGTLLIKRVSKWSYLPAGDEVLRGDESRGPGRRWP
;
A
#
# COMPACT_ATOMS: atom_id res chain seq x y z
N MET A 1 1.75 26.95 1.43
CA MET A 1 1.15 26.56 2.73
C MET A 1 2.14 26.87 3.84
N ASN A 2 1.67 27.20 5.05
CA ASN A 2 2.53 27.56 6.19
C ASN A 2 2.20 26.68 7.40
N ALA A 3 2.34 25.37 7.22
CA ALA A 3 2.12 24.38 8.27
C ALA A 3 3.26 23.37 8.27
N GLY A 4 3.69 22.96 9.45
CA GLY A 4 4.74 21.99 9.67
C GLY A 4 4.26 20.54 9.57
N PRO A 5 5.19 19.58 9.68
CA PRO A 5 4.88 18.16 9.74
C PRO A 5 3.82 17.87 10.81
N GLY A 6 2.87 16.98 10.48
CA GLY A 6 1.76 16.60 11.37
C GLY A 6 0.48 17.42 11.19
N SER A 7 0.51 18.53 10.45
CA SER A 7 -0.68 19.37 10.16
C SER A 7 -1.06 19.45 8.67
N LEU A 8 -0.39 18.67 7.82
CA LEU A 8 -0.62 18.63 6.37
C LEU A 8 -1.77 17.68 6.00
N GLY A 9 -2.54 18.04 4.97
CA GLY A 9 -3.62 17.20 4.43
C GLY A 9 -4.03 17.58 3.00
N PRO A 10 -4.92 16.83 2.35
CA PRO A 10 -5.12 16.89 0.90
C PRO A 10 -5.96 18.09 0.42
N VAL A 11 -6.68 18.76 1.33
CA VAL A 11 -7.58 19.88 0.99
C VAL A 11 -6.79 21.12 0.57
N ASN A 12 -7.13 21.71 -0.58
CA ASN A 12 -6.48 22.90 -1.15
C ASN A 12 -4.95 22.76 -1.33
N MET A 13 -4.47 21.53 -1.56
CA MET A 13 -3.06 21.25 -1.80
C MET A 13 -2.61 21.79 -3.18
N PRO A 14 -1.60 22.68 -3.26
CA PRO A 14 -1.14 23.26 -4.53
C PRO A 14 -0.25 22.31 -5.35
N VAL A 15 0.04 21.12 -4.80
CA VAL A 15 0.81 20.08 -5.46
C VAL A 15 -0.07 18.87 -5.76
N PRO A 16 0.30 18.00 -6.72
CA PRO A 16 -0.45 16.80 -7.01
C PRO A 16 -0.63 15.93 -5.76
N VAL A 17 -1.86 15.46 -5.56
CA VAL A 17 -2.23 14.54 -4.49
C VAL A 17 -2.50 13.17 -5.12
N ILE A 18 -1.70 12.18 -4.74
CA ILE A 18 -1.89 10.78 -5.08
C ILE A 18 -2.35 10.07 -3.81
N ILE A 19 -3.44 9.31 -3.90
CA ILE A 19 -3.99 8.56 -2.76
C ILE A 19 -3.93 7.05 -3.02
N ASP A 20 -3.82 6.28 -1.93
CA ASP A 20 -3.90 4.83 -2.00
C ASP A 20 -5.32 4.36 -2.30
N ARG A 21 -5.46 3.19 -2.94
CA ARG A 21 -6.76 2.54 -3.21
C ARG A 21 -7.64 2.40 -1.95
N THR A 22 -7.04 2.15 -0.79
CA THR A 22 -7.77 2.05 0.49
C THR A 22 -8.35 3.38 0.94
N VAL A 23 -7.65 4.49 0.69
CA VAL A 23 -8.09 5.84 1.02
C VAL A 23 -9.21 6.28 0.06
N ALA A 24 -9.14 5.88 -1.21
CA ALA A 24 -10.16 6.21 -2.21
C ALA A 24 -11.57 5.71 -1.89
N VAL A 25 -11.69 4.64 -1.09
CA VAL A 25 -12.98 4.09 -0.63
C VAL A 25 -13.30 4.45 0.82
N MET A 26 -12.46 5.26 1.46
CA MET A 26 -12.65 5.67 2.84
C MET A 26 -13.55 6.90 2.94
N SER A 27 -14.32 6.99 4.02
CA SER A 27 -15.15 8.14 4.35
C SER A 27 -14.92 8.59 5.80
N ASP A 28 -15.25 9.86 6.07
CA ASP A 28 -15.25 10.47 7.40
C ASP A 28 -13.93 10.38 8.18
N PHE A 29 -12.78 10.42 7.49
CA PHE A 29 -11.48 10.34 8.12
C PHE A 29 -10.95 11.72 8.58
N ALA A 30 -9.84 11.68 9.33
CA ALA A 30 -9.14 12.86 9.80
C ALA A 30 -7.92 13.16 8.92
N ALA A 31 -7.69 14.42 8.58
CA ALA A 31 -6.52 14.86 7.83
C ALA A 31 -6.06 16.24 8.31
N GLY A 32 -4.79 16.60 8.10
CA GLY A 32 -4.30 17.93 8.47
C GLY A 32 -5.03 19.05 7.72
N ALA A 33 -5.25 20.18 8.38
CA ALA A 33 -5.96 21.33 7.80
C ALA A 33 -5.06 22.24 6.95
N ASN A 34 -3.78 21.89 6.76
CA ASN A 34 -2.75 22.76 6.20
C ASN A 34 -2.56 24.07 7.00
N ILE A 35 -2.87 24.01 8.30
CA ILE A 35 -2.70 25.06 9.32
C ILE A 35 -2.12 24.38 10.56
N ASP A 36 -1.07 24.95 11.15
CA ASP A 36 -0.40 24.38 12.32
C ASP A 36 -1.35 24.05 13.47
N GLY A 37 -1.22 22.82 13.99
CA GLY A 37 -1.98 22.31 15.13
C GLY A 37 -3.46 22.05 14.83
N LYS A 38 -3.88 22.07 13.56
CA LYS A 38 -5.28 21.86 13.17
C LYS A 38 -5.47 20.62 12.31
N THR A 39 -6.57 19.93 12.58
CA THR A 39 -7.01 18.73 11.88
C THR A 39 -8.45 18.91 11.40
N LEU A 40 -8.73 18.53 10.17
CA LEU A 40 -10.07 18.38 9.62
C LEU A 40 -10.61 17.00 10.01
N LEU A 41 -11.86 16.96 10.47
CA LEU A 41 -12.58 15.74 10.82
C LEU A 41 -13.76 15.53 9.87
N ARG A 42 -14.24 14.29 9.75
CA ARG A 42 -15.37 13.92 8.87
C ARG A 42 -15.14 14.34 7.41
N HIS A 43 -13.91 14.15 6.97
CA HIS A 43 -13.47 14.52 5.64
C HIS A 43 -13.99 13.53 4.59
N GLN A 44 -14.48 14.05 3.46
CA GLN A 44 -15.01 13.27 2.34
C GLN A 44 -14.26 13.66 1.06
N LEU A 45 -13.55 12.71 0.45
CA LEU A 45 -12.65 12.99 -0.67
C LEU A 45 -13.38 13.55 -1.90
N ASP A 46 -14.51 12.95 -2.26
CA ASP A 46 -15.36 13.32 -3.39
C ASP A 46 -15.97 14.72 -3.25
N ARG A 47 -16.15 15.20 -2.01
CA ARG A 47 -16.68 16.52 -1.70
C ARG A 47 -15.59 17.59 -1.54
N ASP A 48 -14.51 17.26 -0.83
CA ASP A 48 -13.58 18.23 -0.25
C ASP A 48 -12.23 18.30 -0.98
N VAL A 49 -11.91 17.33 -1.85
CA VAL A 49 -10.61 17.24 -2.54
C VAL A 49 -10.83 17.16 -4.05
N ALA A 50 -10.06 17.93 -4.81
CA ALA A 50 -10.05 17.81 -6.27
C ALA A 50 -9.60 16.38 -6.65
N THR A 51 -10.32 15.75 -7.58
CA THR A 51 -10.18 14.33 -7.95
C THR A 51 -8.73 13.84 -7.96
N PRO A 52 -8.27 13.17 -6.87
CA PRO A 52 -6.88 12.76 -6.76
C PRO A 52 -6.60 11.56 -7.64
N GLU A 53 -5.34 11.41 -8.05
CA GLU A 53 -4.90 10.18 -8.71
C GLU A 53 -4.91 9.04 -7.69
N VAL A 54 -5.48 7.89 -8.08
CA VAL A 54 -5.51 6.69 -7.23
C VAL A 54 -4.41 5.73 -7.69
N ALA A 55 -3.51 5.38 -6.78
CA ALA A 55 -2.40 4.48 -7.05
C ALA A 55 -2.25 3.42 -5.93
N ASP A 56 -1.46 2.38 -6.21
CA ASP A 56 -1.08 1.35 -5.23
C ASP A 56 0.26 1.74 -4.61
N ILE A 57 0.22 2.38 -3.44
CA ILE A 57 1.39 3.06 -2.86
C ILE A 57 1.72 2.61 -1.44
N ARG A 58 0.85 1.81 -0.81
CA ARG A 58 1.13 1.24 0.50
C ARG A 58 1.91 -0.06 0.39
N ASN A 59 2.71 -0.35 1.40
CA ASN A 59 3.17 -1.71 1.62
C ASN A 59 1.99 -2.56 2.09
N VAL A 60 1.94 -3.79 1.60
CA VAL A 60 1.05 -4.81 2.15
C VAL A 60 1.46 -5.16 3.58
N VAL A 61 0.48 -5.52 4.40
CA VAL A 61 0.67 -6.04 5.75
C VAL A 61 0.19 -7.49 5.81
N ALA A 62 0.70 -8.25 6.79
CA ALA A 62 0.27 -9.64 6.96
C ALA A 62 -1.25 -9.69 7.22
N GLY A 63 -1.94 -10.58 6.51
CA GLY A 63 -3.41 -10.69 6.57
C GLY A 63 -4.15 -9.87 5.52
N ASP A 64 -3.48 -9.01 4.75
CA ASP A 64 -4.12 -8.35 3.59
C ASP A 64 -4.64 -9.38 2.59
N PRO A 65 -5.76 -9.11 1.89
CA PRO A 65 -6.25 -9.97 0.81
C PRO A 65 -5.19 -10.17 -0.27
N SER A 66 -5.04 -11.41 -0.73
CA SER A 66 -4.19 -11.70 -1.88
C SER A 66 -4.75 -11.00 -3.13
N PRO A 67 -3.90 -10.40 -3.98
CA PRO A 67 -4.35 -9.67 -5.18
C PRO A 67 -5.00 -10.58 -6.24
N ASP A 68 -4.83 -11.90 -6.15
CA ASP A 68 -5.52 -12.89 -6.98
C ASP A 68 -6.93 -13.28 -6.44
N GLY A 69 -7.34 -12.66 -5.33
CA GLY A 69 -8.61 -12.89 -4.66
C GLY A 69 -8.68 -14.17 -3.83
N LYS A 70 -7.56 -14.89 -3.64
CA LYS A 70 -7.54 -16.19 -2.95
C LYS A 70 -6.74 -16.12 -1.65
N GLY A 71 -7.45 -16.00 -0.53
CA GLY A 71 -6.84 -16.02 0.80
C GLY A 71 -6.15 -14.70 1.15
N THR A 72 -5.17 -14.78 2.06
CA THR A 72 -4.49 -13.62 2.65
C THR A 72 -2.97 -13.75 2.57
N LEU A 73 -2.28 -12.61 2.56
CA LEU A 73 -0.83 -12.54 2.43
C LEU A 73 -0.11 -12.89 3.74
N LEU A 74 0.92 -13.73 3.62
CA LEU A 74 1.90 -13.98 4.67
C LEU A 74 3.22 -13.28 4.30
N ILE A 75 3.74 -12.45 5.19
CA ILE A 75 5.03 -11.78 4.97
C ILE A 75 6.13 -12.61 5.62
N LYS A 76 7.06 -13.12 4.80
CA LYS A 76 8.23 -13.88 5.25
C LYS A 76 9.51 -13.11 4.93
N ARG A 77 10.45 -13.13 5.87
CA ARG A 77 11.80 -12.60 5.63
C ARG A 77 12.62 -13.68 4.93
N VAL A 78 13.19 -13.34 3.78
CA VAL A 78 14.13 -14.19 3.04
C VAL A 78 15.40 -13.42 2.73
N SER A 79 16.55 -14.10 2.71
CA SER A 79 17.80 -13.54 2.22
C SER A 79 17.76 -13.48 0.69
N LYS A 80 18.02 -12.30 0.12
CA LYS A 80 18.15 -12.16 -1.33
C LYS A 80 19.44 -12.86 -1.78
N TRP A 81 19.32 -14.03 -2.39
CA TRP A 81 20.38 -14.58 -3.23
C TRP A 81 20.20 -14.06 -4.66
N SER A 82 21.27 -14.07 -5.45
CA SER A 82 21.31 -13.50 -6.80
C SER A 82 20.23 -14.10 -7.70
N TYR A 83 19.20 -13.31 -8.05
CA TYR A 83 18.29 -13.65 -9.14
C TYR A 83 18.86 -13.10 -10.45
N LEU A 84 19.40 -13.99 -11.27
CA LEU A 84 19.33 -13.85 -12.72
C LEU A 84 17.93 -14.33 -13.15
N PRO A 85 17.23 -13.64 -14.06
CA PRO A 85 15.89 -14.02 -14.45
C PRO A 85 15.92 -15.35 -15.22
N ALA A 86 15.49 -16.44 -14.58
CA ALA A 86 14.93 -17.58 -15.29
C ALA A 86 13.43 -17.26 -15.49
N GLY A 87 12.96 -17.38 -16.72
CA GLY A 87 11.59 -17.09 -17.11
C GLY A 87 10.56 -17.85 -16.26
N ASP A 88 9.41 -17.22 -16.11
CA ASP A 88 8.18 -17.64 -15.44
C ASP A 88 8.12 -19.11 -15.00
N GLU A 89 8.29 -19.36 -13.70
CA GLU A 89 7.79 -20.59 -13.07
C GLU A 89 7.07 -20.25 -11.76
N VAL A 90 5.73 -20.35 -11.81
CA VAL A 90 4.86 -20.29 -10.63
C VAL A 90 4.96 -21.63 -9.92
N LEU A 91 5.62 -21.66 -8.75
CA LEU A 91 5.63 -22.84 -7.91
C LEU A 91 4.22 -23.08 -7.33
N ARG A 92 3.47 -24.00 -7.93
CA ARG A 92 2.29 -24.61 -7.29
C ARG A 92 2.79 -25.62 -6.25
N GLY A 93 2.25 -25.54 -5.05
CA GLY A 93 2.49 -26.54 -4.02
C GLY A 93 1.78 -27.86 -4.37
N ASP A 94 2.56 -28.85 -4.77
CA ASP A 94 2.22 -30.28 -4.60
C ASP A 94 3.38 -30.93 -3.85
N GLU A 95 3.10 -31.33 -2.61
CA GLU A 95 3.96 -32.20 -1.83
C GLU A 95 4.00 -33.60 -2.44
N SER A 96 5.03 -33.92 -3.20
CA SER A 96 5.65 -35.24 -3.15
C SER A 96 6.98 -35.28 -3.92
N ARG A 97 8.09 -35.53 -3.20
CA ARG A 97 9.20 -36.46 -3.56
C ARG A 97 10.51 -36.13 -2.82
N GLY A 98 10.84 -37.00 -1.85
CA GLY A 98 12.14 -37.67 -1.69
C GLY A 98 13.40 -36.85 -1.31
N PRO A 99 14.21 -37.32 -0.34
CA PRO A 99 15.47 -36.66 0.01
C PRO A 99 16.56 -37.06 -0.98
N GLY A 100 17.13 -36.09 -1.69
CA GLY A 100 18.33 -36.36 -2.47
C GLY A 100 18.62 -35.35 -3.57
N ARG A 101 19.33 -34.28 -3.22
CA ARG A 101 20.67 -34.04 -3.78
C ARG A 101 21.30 -32.79 -3.15
N ARG A 102 22.50 -32.99 -2.61
CA ARG A 102 23.49 -31.95 -2.29
C ARG A 102 23.98 -31.38 -3.62
N TRP A 103 23.96 -30.06 -3.77
CA TRP A 103 24.63 -29.35 -4.86
C TRP A 103 25.84 -28.59 -4.28
N PRO A 104 26.91 -28.37 -5.07
CA PRO A 104 28.19 -27.84 -4.62
C PRO A 104 28.10 -26.42 -4.06
#